data_AF-A0A5C5D834-F1
#
_entry.id   AF-A0A5C5D834-F1
#
_cell.length_a   1.000
_cell.length_b   1.000
_cell.length_c   1.000
_cell.angle_alpha   90.00
_cell.angle_beta   90.00
_cell.angle_gamma   90.00
#
_symmetry.space_group_name_H-M   'P 1'
#
loop_
_entity.id
_entity.type
_entity.pdbx_description
1 polymer ?
#
loop_
_entity_poly.entity_id
_entity_poly.type
_entity_poly.pdbx_seq_one_letter_code
_entity_poly.pdbx_strand_id
1 'polypeptide(L)' 'MKKIILMMVIAGTLAGCSTAAQRQAECQSQGISKDTCYLAEHNRQDSINNAAMKQAMENANEAVK' A
#
# COMPACT_ATOMS: atom_id res chain seq x y z
N MET A 1 13.52 -13.54 25.84
CA MET A 1 12.52 -14.29 25.05
C MET A 1 11.32 -13.41 24.66
N LYS A 2 10.39 -13.05 25.56
CA LYS A 2 9.20 -12.20 25.22
C LYS A 2 9.52 -10.85 24.58
N LYS A 3 10.58 -10.15 25.04
CA LYS A 3 11.01 -8.86 24.47
C LYS A 3 11.56 -8.96 23.04
N ILE A 4 12.11 -10.12 22.67
CA ILE A 4 12.67 -10.37 21.33
C ILE A 4 11.55 -10.59 20.31
N ILE A 5 10.51 -11.33 20.71
CA ILE A 5 9.32 -11.56 19.89
C ILE A 5 8.61 -10.23 19.57
N LEU A 6 8.47 -9.35 20.56
CA LEU A 6 7.83 -8.04 20.38
C LEU A 6 8.62 -7.14 19.40
N MET A 7 9.96 -7.17 19.45
CA MET A 7 10.81 -6.42 18.51
C MET A 7 10.71 -6.94 17.07
N MET A 8 10.59 -8.25 16.86
CA MET A 8 10.40 -8.82 15.52
C MET A 8 9.07 -8.41 14.90
N VAL A 9 7.99 -8.34 15.69
CA VAL A 9 6.67 -7.91 15.20
C VAL A 9 6.74 -6.46 14.70
N ILE A 10 7.38 -5.57 15.46
CA ILE A 10 7.51 -4.16 15.08
C ILE A 10 8.33 -4.03 13.78
N ALA A 11 9.47 -4.72 13.68
CA ALA A 11 10.30 -4.71 12.48
C ALA A 11 9.58 -5.28 11.24
N GLY A 12 8.72 -6.30 11.42
CA GLY A 12 7.93 -6.90 10.34
C GLY A 12 6.86 -5.97 9.77
N THR A 13 6.27 -5.09 10.59
CA THR A 13 5.25 -4.14 10.11
C THR A 13 5.82 -3.04 9.21
N LEU A 14 7.10 -2.66 9.38
CA LEU A 14 7.74 -1.64 8.54
C LEU A 14 8.10 -2.15 7.14
N ALA A 15 8.24 -3.46 6.94
CA ALA A 15 8.48 -4.04 5.62
C ALA A 15 7.27 -3.87 4.65
N GLY A 16 6.09 -3.53 5.18
CA GLY A 16 4.90 -3.24 4.37
C GLY A 16 4.88 -1.82 3.79
N CYS A 17 5.71 -0.90 4.28
CA CYS A 17 5.75 0.48 3.82
C CYS A 17 6.70 0.63 2.63
N SER A 18 6.33 0.06 1.48
CA SER A 18 7.01 0.44 0.22
C SER A 18 6.57 1.85 -0.18
N THR A 19 7.52 2.69 -0.58
CA THR A 19 7.21 4.01 -1.16
C THR A 19 6.88 3.87 -2.65
N ALA A 20 6.20 4.88 -3.22
CA ALA A 20 5.93 4.91 -4.67
C ALA A 20 7.23 4.86 -5.48
N ALA A 21 8.28 5.55 -5.03
CA ALA A 21 9.59 5.54 -5.67
C ALA A 21 10.23 4.13 -5.68
N GLN A 22 10.14 3.38 -4.58
CA GLN A 22 10.66 2.01 -4.53
C GLN A 22 9.91 1.08 -5.47
N ARG A 23 8.57 1.16 -5.55
CA ARG A 23 7.78 0.34 -6.48
C ARG A 23 8.05 0.68 -7.94
N GLN A 24 8.25 1.96 -8.25
CA GLN A 24 8.62 2.39 -9.60
C GLN A 24 10.03 1.93 -9.99
N ALA A 25 10.98 1.93 -9.05
CA ALA A 25 12.33 1.42 -9.28
C ALA A 25 12.31 -0.10 -9.51
N GLU A 26 11.57 -0.85 -8.68
CA GLU A 26 11.39 -2.30 -8.81
C GLU A 26 10.71 -2.67 -10.14
N CYS A 27 9.69 -1.92 -10.53
CA CYS A 27 9.02 -2.12 -11.82
C CYS A 27 9.99 -1.89 -13.00
N GLN A 28 10.79 -0.82 -12.95
CA GLN A 28 11.78 -0.55 -13.99
C GLN A 28 12.93 -1.58 -14.00
N SER A 29 13.35 -2.11 -12.85
CA SER A 29 14.39 -3.16 -12.80
C SER A 29 13.95 -4.48 -13.42
N GLN A 30 12.65 -4.69 -13.62
CA GLN A 30 12.10 -5.83 -14.36
C GLN A 30 12.14 -5.62 -15.89
N GLY A 31 12.70 -4.50 -16.37
CA GLY A 31 12.76 -4.15 -17.79
C GLY A 31 11.45 -3.54 -18.33
N ILE A 32 10.53 -3.17 -17.45
CA ILE A 32 9.27 -2.51 -17.82
C ILE A 32 9.54 -1.03 -18.13
N SER A 33 8.88 -0.49 -19.15
CA SER A 33 9.02 0.92 -19.50
C SER A 33 8.57 1.84 -18.37
N LYS A 34 9.21 3.01 -18.26
CA LYS A 34 8.87 4.02 -17.24
C LYS A 34 7.40 4.42 -17.30
N ASP A 35 6.83 4.57 -18.49
CA ASP A 35 5.44 4.96 -18.68
C ASP A 35 4.47 3.87 -18.21
N THR A 36 4.78 2.61 -18.50
CA THR A 36 4.01 1.47 -18.01
C THR A 36 4.06 1.37 -16.48
N CYS A 37 5.24 1.57 -15.89
CA CYS A 37 5.38 1.61 -14.43
C CYS A 37 4.64 2.79 -13.79
N TYR A 38 4.64 3.95 -14.45
CA TYR A 38 3.90 5.13 -14.00
C TYR A 38 2.39 4.88 -14.03
N LEU A 39 1.88 4.34 -15.14
CA LEU A 39 0.47 3.98 -15.28
C LEU A 39 0.04 2.92 -14.25
N ALA A 40 0.87 1.90 -14.01
CA ALA A 40 0.60 0.87 -13.02
C ALA A 40 0.48 1.46 -11.61
N GLU A 41 1.40 2.36 -11.22
CA GLU A 41 1.34 3.01 -9.91
C GLU A 41 0.14 3.96 -9.81
N HIS A 42 -0.20 4.69 -10.88
CA HIS A 42 -1.41 5.51 -10.91
C HIS A 42 -2.67 4.68 -10.66
N ASN A 43 -2.84 3.58 -11.40
CA ASN A 43 -3.97 2.67 -11.23
C ASN A 43 -4.03 2.07 -9.83
N ARG A 44 -2.87 1.78 -9.23
CA ARG A 44 -2.77 1.32 -7.84
C ARG A 44 -3.31 2.37 -6.89
N GLN A 45 -2.93 3.63 -7.07
CA GLN A 45 -3.38 4.75 -6.24
C GLN A 45 -4.89 4.96 -6.36
N ASP A 46 -5.43 4.88 -7.57
CA ASP A 46 -6.87 4.95 -7.83
C ASP A 46 -7.63 3.82 -7.13
N SER A 47 -7.12 2.59 -7.20
CA SER A 47 -7.74 1.45 -6.53
C SER A 47 -7.78 1.60 -5.00
N ILE A 48 -6.71 2.15 -4.41
CA ILE A 48 -6.64 2.43 -2.97
C ILE A 48 -7.65 3.50 -2.60
N ASN A 49 -7.73 4.58 -3.36
CA ASN A 49 -8.69 5.65 -3.11
C ASN A 49 -10.14 5.13 -3.20
N ASN A 50 -10.44 4.30 -4.21
CA ASN A 50 -11.75 3.69 -4.36
C ASN A 50 -12.10 2.76 -3.19
N ALA A 51 -11.15 1.94 -2.73
CA ALA A 51 -11.33 1.07 -1.57
C ALA A 51 -11.54 1.89 -0.28
N ALA A 52 -10.77 2.97 -0.09
CA ALA A 52 -10.90 3.87 1.05
C ALA A 52 -12.26 4.60 1.03
N MET A 53 -12.71 5.08 -0.13
CA MET A 53 -14.03 5.69 -0.27
C MET A 53 -15.16 4.71 0.05
N LYS A 54 -15.06 3.46 -0.41
CA LYS A 54 -16.03 2.41 -0.09
C LYS A 54 -16.10 2.15 1.41
N GLN A 55 -14.95 1.98 2.06
CA GLN A 55 -14.89 1.80 3.52
C GLN A 55 -15.43 3.02 4.27
N ALA A 56 -15.13 4.23 3.81
CA ALA A 56 -15.67 5.45 4.40
C ALA A 56 -17.20 5.51 4.31
N MET A 57 -17.78 5.10 3.18
CA MET A 57 -19.23 5.01 3.02
C MET A 57 -19.86 3.93 3.90
N GLU A 58 -19.24 2.76 4.00
CA GLU A 58 -19.69 1.69 4.90
C GLU A 58 -19.67 2.13 6.36
N ASN A 59 -18.57 2.73 6.81
CA ASN A 59 -18.44 3.28 8.16
C ASN A 59 -19.44 4.41 8.43
N ALA A 60 -19.69 5.29 7.46
CA ALA A 60 -20.68 6.36 7.59
C ALA A 60 -22.11 5.81 7.69
N ASN A 61 -22.43 4.75 6.94
CA ASN A 61 -23.72 4.09 7.01
C ASN A 61 -23.92 3.34 8.35
N GLU A 62 -22.87 2.71 8.88
CA GLU A 62 -22.90 2.10 10.22
C GLU A 62 -23.07 3.14 11.33
N ALA A 63 -22.45 4.32 11.20
CA ALA A 63 -22.51 5.38 12.21
C ALA A 63 -23.88 6.07 12.33
N VAL A 64 -24.76 5.94 11.33
CA VAL A 64 -26.10 6.56 11.29
C VAL A 64 -27.21 5.57 11.67
N LYS A 65 -26.87 4.30 11.89
CA LYS A 65 -27.81 3.24 12.29
C LYS A 65 -27.88 3.06 13.81
#